data_AF-A0A7C4FAE5-F1
#
_entry.id   AF-A0A7C4FAE5-F1
#
_cell.length_a   1.000
_cell.length_b   1.000
_cell.length_c   1.000
_cell.angle_alpha   90.00
_cell.angle_beta   90.00
_cell.angle_gamma   90.00
#
_symmetry.space_group_name_H-M   'P 1'
#
loop_
_entity.id
_entity.type
_entity.pdbx_description
1 polymer ?
#
loop_
_entity_poly.entity_id
_entity_poly.type
_entity_poly.pdbx_seq_one_letter_code
_entity_poly.pdbx_strand_id
1 'polypeptide(L)'
;MVSWSKAFRQAVLILIFTVIWGIVGGIIVLIGAFMAGGGSIELFRSVMTGEYPLEPTVTSIISSTTVIAGLIIMLIGVLVAALGYTATFIKYLAETIIDEVKPLPAPPQPYTPPPSQTPSPE
;
A
#
# COMPACT_ATOMS: atom_id res chain seq x y z
N MET A 1 20.90 -9.53 15.24
CA MET A 1 20.02 -10.60 14.73
C MET A 1 18.60 -10.17 15.03
N VAL A 2 17.78 -9.89 14.01
CA VAL A 2 16.35 -9.59 14.25
C VAL A 2 15.72 -10.74 15.00
N SER A 3 14.98 -10.44 16.08
CA SER A 3 14.25 -11.46 16.81
C SER A 3 13.13 -12.01 15.92
N TRP A 4 12.94 -13.33 15.92
CA TRP A 4 11.91 -14.01 15.13
C TRP A 4 10.50 -13.40 15.31
N SER A 5 10.19 -12.97 16.53
CA SER A 5 8.93 -12.26 16.86
C SER A 5 8.78 -10.93 16.10
N LYS A 6 9.87 -10.17 15.95
CA LYS A 6 9.85 -8.89 15.22
C LYS A 6 9.72 -9.09 13.71
N ALA A 7 10.43 -10.07 13.15
CA ALA A 7 10.28 -10.43 11.73
C ALA A 7 8.85 -10.89 11.41
N PHE A 8 8.25 -11.71 12.27
CA PHE A 8 6.86 -12.15 12.11
C PHE A 8 5.88 -10.96 12.14
N ARG A 9 6.06 -10.02 13.08
CA ARG A 9 5.25 -8.80 13.15
C ARG A 9 5.35 -7.96 11.88
N GLN A 10 6.56 -7.79 11.32
CA GLN A 10 6.74 -7.07 10.07
C GLN A 10 6.08 -7.79 8.88
N ALA A 11 6.18 -9.12 8.82
CA ALA A 11 5.50 -9.91 7.79
C ALA A 11 3.97 -9.74 7.85
N VAL A 12 3.37 -9.75 9.04
CA VAL A 12 1.93 -9.48 9.23
C VAL A 12 1.57 -8.07 8.76
N LEU A 13 2.39 -7.06 9.06
CA LEU A 13 2.14 -5.69 8.60
C LEU A 13 2.24 -5.59 7.06
N ILE A 14 3.24 -6.22 6.44
CA ILE A 14 3.35 -6.30 4.98
C ILE A 14 2.08 -6.92 4.38
N LEU A 15 1.58 -8.02 4.97
CA LEU A 15 0.35 -8.67 4.52
C LEU A 15 -0.86 -7.72 4.60
N ILE A 16 -1.05 -7.05 5.74
CA ILE A 16 -2.16 -6.11 5.95
C ILE A 16 -2.10 -4.98 4.91
N PHE A 17 -0.94 -4.36 4.74
CA PHE A 17 -0.79 -3.27 3.77
C PHE A 17 -0.94 -3.76 2.32
N THR A 18 -0.51 -4.99 2.01
CA THR A 18 -0.76 -5.60 0.70
C THR A 18 -2.25 -5.75 0.42
N VAL A 19 -3.03 -6.19 1.41
CA VAL A 19 -4.49 -6.26 1.29
C VAL A 19 -5.09 -4.87 1.10
N ILE A 20 -4.64 -3.86 1.87
CA ILE A 20 -5.11 -2.48 1.74
C ILE A 20 -4.85 -1.94 0.33
N TRP A 21 -3.63 -2.09 -0.21
CA TRP A 21 -3.30 -1.66 -1.56
C TRP A 21 -4.06 -2.45 -2.62
N GLY A 22 -4.30 -3.74 -2.40
CA GLY A 22 -5.16 -4.56 -3.24
C GLY A 22 -6.61 -4.06 -3.29
N ILE A 23 -7.18 -3.64 -2.15
CA ILE A 23 -8.52 -3.07 -2.08
C ILE A 23 -8.55 -1.69 -2.76
N VAL A 24 -7.60 -0.81 -2.45
CA VAL A 24 -7.53 0.53 -3.04
C VAL A 24 -7.39 0.45 -4.56
N GLY A 25 -6.41 -0.30 -5.05
CA GLY A 25 -6.23 -0.51 -6.49
C GLY A 25 -7.41 -1.25 -7.11
N GLY A 26 -7.96 -2.25 -6.43
CA GLY A 26 -9.14 -2.99 -6.87
C GLY A 26 -10.37 -2.11 -7.05
N ILE A 27 -10.62 -1.17 -6.14
CA ILE A 27 -11.71 -0.19 -6.27
C ILE A 27 -11.49 0.68 -7.50
N ILE A 28 -10.28 1.19 -7.72
CA ILE A 28 -9.95 2.01 -8.88
C ILE A 28 -10.14 1.21 -10.18
N VAL A 29 -9.71 -0.05 -10.20
CA VAL A 29 -9.92 -0.97 -11.33
C VAL A 29 -11.42 -1.20 -11.57
N LEU A 30 -12.22 -1.42 -10.53
CA LEU A 30 -13.67 -1.60 -10.67
C LEU A 30 -14.36 -0.37 -11.25
N ILE A 31 -13.95 0.83 -10.83
CA ILE A 31 -14.45 2.10 -11.38
C ILE A 31 -14.10 2.20 -12.87
N GLY A 32 -12.84 1.95 -13.23
CA GLY A 32 -12.40 1.97 -14.62
C GLY A 32 -13.12 0.92 -15.47
N ALA A 33 -13.32 -0.29 -14.95
CA ALA A 33 -14.03 -1.38 -15.63
C ALA A 33 -15.51 -1.04 -15.87
N PHE A 34 -16.17 -0.40 -14.90
CA PHE A 34 -17.55 0.06 -15.01
C PHE A 34 -17.71 1.13 -16.09
N MET A 35 -16.78 2.08 -16.14
CA MET A 35 -16.75 3.15 -17.15
C MET A 35 -16.41 2.62 -18.55
N ALA A 36 -15.44 1.70 -18.64
CA ALA A 36 -15.01 1.11 -19.90
C ALA A 36 -16.05 0.14 -20.48
N GLY A 37 -16.75 -0.60 -19.63
CA GLY A 37 -17.71 -1.63 -20.03
C GLY A 37 -19.10 -1.11 -20.39
N GLY A 38 -19.39 0.20 -20.28
CA GLY A 38 -20.73 0.75 -20.45
C GLY A 38 -21.80 0.16 -19.49
N GLY A 39 -21.37 -0.59 -18.46
CA GLY A 39 -22.01 -1.88 -18.11
C GLY A 39 -22.95 -1.90 -16.91
N SER A 40 -23.09 -0.83 -16.16
CA SER A 40 -24.11 -0.73 -15.12
C SER A 40 -25.43 -0.15 -15.59
N ILE A 41 -25.41 0.53 -16.72
CA ILE A 41 -26.51 1.36 -17.21
C ILE A 41 -27.58 0.51 -17.90
N GLU A 42 -27.21 -0.63 -18.50
CA GLU A 42 -28.20 -1.59 -19.01
C GLU A 42 -28.72 -2.56 -17.95
N LEU A 43 -27.85 -2.96 -17.02
CA LEU A 43 -28.17 -3.96 -16.00
C LEU A 43 -29.27 -3.45 -15.04
N PHE A 44 -29.22 -2.17 -14.66
CA PHE A 44 -30.22 -1.59 -13.78
C PHE A 44 -31.55 -1.24 -14.48
N ARG A 45 -31.50 -0.96 -15.79
CA ARG A 45 -32.68 -0.66 -16.61
C ARG A 45 -33.57 -1.88 -16.81
N SER A 46 -33.00 -3.07 -17.01
CA SER A 46 -33.77 -4.32 -17.15
C SER A 46 -34.47 -4.78 -15.87
N VAL A 47 -33.92 -4.45 -14.70
CA VAL A 47 -34.44 -4.92 -13.41
C VAL A 47 -35.65 -4.12 -12.93
N MET A 48 -35.78 -2.83 -13.29
CA MET A 48 -36.85 -1.96 -12.78
C MET A 48 -38.09 -1.87 -13.67
N THR A 49 -37.97 -2.04 -14.99
CA THR A 49 -39.10 -1.84 -15.91
C THR A 49 -39.86 -3.13 -16.24
N GLY A 50 -39.34 -4.31 -15.88
CA GLY A 50 -39.92 -5.61 -16.26
C GLY A 50 -39.83 -5.92 -17.76
N GLU A 51 -39.81 -4.89 -18.59
CA GLU A 51 -39.19 -4.88 -19.90
C GLU A 51 -37.67 -4.92 -19.72
N TYR A 52 -37.06 -5.99 -20.20
CA TYR A 52 -35.68 -5.90 -20.68
C TYR A 52 -35.67 -4.77 -21.72
N PRO A 53 -34.80 -3.75 -21.61
CA PRO A 53 -34.72 -2.72 -22.63
C PRO A 53 -34.42 -3.38 -23.97
N LEU A 54 -35.43 -3.49 -24.84
CA LEU A 54 -35.25 -3.97 -26.21
C LEU A 54 -34.40 -3.01 -27.03
N GLU A 55 -34.21 -1.78 -26.55
CA GLU A 55 -33.07 -0.98 -26.94
C GLU A 55 -32.44 -0.29 -25.74
N PRO A 56 -31.13 -0.45 -25.53
CA PRO A 56 -30.39 0.41 -24.65
C PRO A 56 -30.35 1.81 -25.26
N THR A 57 -31.17 2.73 -24.74
CA THR A 57 -30.85 4.16 -24.76
C THR A 57 -29.76 4.43 -23.71
N VAL A 58 -28.72 3.61 -23.74
CA VAL A 58 -27.36 4.12 -23.88
C VAL A 58 -27.44 4.92 -25.17
N THR A 59 -27.74 6.22 -25.11
CA THR A 59 -27.38 7.09 -26.22
C THR A 59 -25.86 7.05 -26.29
N SER A 60 -25.33 6.00 -26.91
CA SER A 60 -23.94 5.73 -27.24
C SER A 60 -22.92 6.49 -26.37
N ILE A 61 -22.82 6.17 -25.07
CA ILE A 61 -21.68 6.64 -24.26
C ILE A 61 -20.55 5.61 -24.25
N ILE A 62 -20.61 4.62 -25.15
CA ILE A 62 -19.40 4.04 -25.73
C ILE A 62 -18.85 5.03 -26.77
N SER A 63 -18.62 6.28 -26.36
CA SER A 63 -17.67 7.09 -27.08
C SER A 63 -16.32 6.41 -26.89
N SER A 64 -15.52 6.29 -27.95
CA SER A 64 -14.15 5.75 -27.83
C SER A 64 -13.40 6.43 -26.68
N THR A 65 -13.66 7.70 -26.44
CA THR A 65 -13.16 8.49 -25.31
C THR A 65 -13.51 7.90 -23.94
N THR A 66 -14.75 7.49 -23.68
CA THR A 66 -15.17 6.93 -22.38
C THR A 66 -14.51 5.58 -22.10
N VAL A 67 -14.41 4.74 -23.14
CA VAL A 67 -13.76 3.43 -23.05
C VAL A 67 -12.27 3.59 -22.77
N ILE A 68 -11.62 4.47 -23.53
CA ILE A 68 -10.20 4.77 -23.36
C ILE A 68 -9.95 5.34 -21.95
N ALA A 69 -10.78 6.27 -21.48
CA ALA A 69 -10.66 6.82 -20.13
C ALA A 69 -10.84 5.74 -19.05
N GLY A 70 -11.83 4.85 -19.18
CA GLY A 70 -12.04 3.74 -18.26
C GLY A 70 -10.85 2.77 -18.21
N LEU A 71 -10.29 2.42 -19.37
CA LEU A 71 -9.08 1.58 -19.45
C LEU A 71 -7.86 2.24 -18.82
N ILE A 72 -7.69 3.55 -19.02
CA ILE A 72 -6.61 4.31 -18.36
C ILE A 72 -6.79 4.27 -16.84
N ILE A 73 -8.00 4.48 -16.34
CA ILE A 73 -8.31 4.40 -14.90
C ILE A 73 -8.02 2.99 -14.36
N MET A 74 -8.36 1.92 -15.11
CA MET A 74 -8.00 0.56 -14.72
C MET A 74 -6.49 0.38 -14.61
N LEU A 75 -5.73 0.84 -15.61
CA LEU A 75 -4.27 0.76 -15.59
C LEU A 75 -3.68 1.53 -14.40
N ILE A 76 -4.24 2.70 -14.07
CA ILE A 76 -3.85 3.46 -12.89
C ILE A 76 -4.12 2.66 -11.62
N GLY A 77 -5.28 2.01 -11.50
CA GLY A 77 -5.60 1.17 -10.33
C GLY A 77 -4.62 0.02 -10.12
N VAL A 78 -4.24 -0.66 -11.22
CA VAL A 78 -3.20 -1.71 -11.19
C VAL A 78 -1.84 -1.12 -10.79
N LEU A 79 -1.48 0.03 -11.36
CA LEU A 79 -0.21 0.69 -11.06
C LEU A 79 -0.14 1.12 -9.58
N VAL A 80 -1.22 1.67 -9.04
CA VAL A 80 -1.33 2.06 -7.62
C VAL A 80 -1.17 0.84 -6.72
N ALA A 81 -1.83 -0.29 -7.02
CA ALA A 81 -1.66 -1.51 -6.25
C ALA A 81 -0.21 -2.03 -6.28
N ALA A 82 0.40 -2.08 -7.47
CA ALA A 82 1.78 -2.57 -7.65
C ALA A 82 2.82 -1.66 -6.97
N LEU A 83 2.68 -0.34 -7.12
CA LEU A 83 3.54 0.64 -6.46
C LEU A 83 3.35 0.60 -4.94
N GLY A 84 2.11 0.49 -4.46
CA GLY A 84 1.79 0.38 -3.04
C GLY A 84 2.41 -0.87 -2.40
N TYR A 85 2.31 -2.02 -3.07
CA TYR A 85 2.98 -3.25 -2.67
C TYR A 85 4.50 -3.07 -2.60
N THR A 86 5.09 -2.53 -3.67
CA THR A 86 6.54 -2.32 -3.77
C THR A 86 7.05 -1.36 -2.70
N ALA A 87 6.36 -0.25 -2.46
CA ALA A 87 6.70 0.72 -1.44
C ALA A 87 6.63 0.13 -0.03
N THR A 88 5.58 -0.65 0.25
CA THR A 88 5.41 -1.37 1.52
C THR A 88 6.56 -2.35 1.74
N PHE A 89 6.90 -3.14 0.73
CA PHE A 89 7.97 -4.11 0.79
C PHE A 89 9.34 -3.46 1.03
N ILE A 90 9.68 -2.41 0.26
CA ILE A 90 10.94 -1.67 0.43
C ILE A 90 11.03 -1.05 1.83
N LYS A 91 9.93 -0.45 2.33
CA LYS A 91 9.91 0.17 3.66
C LYS A 91 10.27 -0.82 4.75
N TYR A 92 9.56 -1.95 4.80
CA TYR A 92 9.79 -2.94 5.87
C TYR A 92 11.13 -3.67 5.72
N LEU A 93 11.62 -3.88 4.49
CA LEU A 93 12.98 -4.36 4.27
C LEU A 93 14.03 -3.37 4.79
N ALA A 94 13.89 -2.08 4.47
CA ALA A 94 14.82 -1.05 4.92
C ALA A 94 14.85 -0.93 6.45
N GLU A 95 13.68 -0.95 7.11
CA GLU A 95 13.59 -0.95 8.57
C GLU A 95 14.31 -2.17 9.17
N THR A 96 14.15 -3.35 8.57
CA THR A 96 14.82 -4.58 9.01
C THR A 96 16.34 -4.47 8.90
N ILE A 97 16.86 -3.98 7.76
CA ILE A 97 18.29 -3.82 7.53
C ILE A 97 18.89 -2.77 8.48
N ILE A 98 18.22 -1.62 8.65
CA ILE A 98 18.70 -0.55 9.54
C ILE A 98 18.79 -1.08 10.98
N ASP A 99 17.82 -1.87 11.42
CA ASP A 99 17.83 -2.45 12.77
C ASP A 99 18.92 -3.50 12.97
N GLU A 100 19.38 -4.17 11.91
CA GLU A 100 20.51 -5.09 11.99
C GLU A 100 21.87 -4.39 11.97
N VAL A 101 21.97 -3.26 11.27
CA VAL A 101 23.21 -2.48 11.13
C VAL A 101 23.40 -1.50 12.30
N LYS A 102 22.36 -1.22 13.09
CA LYS A 102 22.44 -0.27 14.21
C LYS A 102 23.49 -0.74 15.24
N PRO A 103 24.56 0.04 15.48
CA PRO A 103 25.58 -0.31 16.45
C PRO A 103 24.95 -0.47 17.84
N LEU A 104 25.38 -1.50 18.58
CA LEU A 104 25.04 -1.64 19.99
C LEU A 104 25.41 -0.34 20.74
N PRO A 105 24.63 0.07 21.76
CA PRO A 105 25.02 1.16 22.64
C PRO A 105 26.46 0.94 23.11
N ALA A 106 27.28 1.99 23.11
CA ALA A 106 28.65 1.91 23.59
C ALA A 106 28.66 1.24 24.99
N PRO A 107 29.61 0.33 25.28
CA PRO A 107 29.73 -0.27 26.59
C PRO A 107 29.71 0.82 27.66
N PRO A 108 29.07 0.60 28.83
CA PRO A 108 29.17 1.50 29.96
C PRO A 108 30.65 1.83 30.18
N GLN A 109 31.00 3.11 30.17
CA GLN A 109 32.38 3.53 30.43
C GLN A 109 32.80 2.93 31.78
N PRO A 110 33.96 2.26 31.88
CA PRO A 110 34.47 1.80 33.17
C PRO A 110 34.48 2.98 34.14
N TYR A 111 33.90 2.80 35.33
CA TYR A 111 33.93 3.81 36.37
C TYR A 111 35.40 4.12 36.70
N THR A 112 35.89 5.30 36.31
CA THR A 112 37.17 5.81 36.79
C THR A 112 36.91 6.52 38.12
N PRO A 113 37.47 6.02 39.24
CA PRO A 113 37.36 6.74 40.50
C PRO A 113 38.01 8.13 40.35
N PRO A 114 37.43 9.18 40.95
CA PRO A 114 37.98 10.52 40.87
C PRO A 114 39.42 10.55 41.41
N PRO A 115 40.31 11.36 40.81
CA PRO A 115 41.69 11.48 41.27
C PRO A 115 41.73 11.81 42.76
N SER A 116 42.40 10.98 43.54
CA SER A 116 42.69 11.26 44.94
C SER A 116 43.42 12.61 45.01
N GLN A 117 42.77 13.60 45.63
CA GLN A 117 43.39 14.89 45.91
C GLN A 117 44.55 14.63 46.88
N THR A 118 45.77 14.54 46.37
CA THR A 118 46.96 14.60 47.21
C THR A 118 47.00 15.99 47.84
N PRO A 119 46.99 16.14 49.17
CA PRO A 119 47.08 17.44 49.80
C PRO A 119 48.40 18.10 49.37
N SER A 120 48.32 19.34 48.89
CA SER A 120 49.50 20.16 48.60
C SER A 120 50.24 20.41 49.92
N PRO A 121 51.57 20.15 49.99
CA PRO A 121 52.36 20.56 51.15
C PRO A 121 52.41 22.10 51.22
N GLU A 122 52.14 22.66 52.39
CA GLU A 122 52.42 24.06 52.74
C GLU A 122 53.92 24.28 53.00
#